data_AF-A0A948N2F4-F1
#
_entry.id   AF-A0A948N2F4-F1
#
_cell.length_a   1.000
_cell.length_b   1.000
_cell.length_c   1.000
_cell.angle_alpha   90.00
_cell.angle_beta   90.00
_cell.angle_gamma   90.00
#
_symmetry.space_group_name_H-M   'P 1'
#
loop_
_entity.id
_entity.type
_entity.pdbx_description
1 polymer ?
#
loop_
_entity_poly.entity_id
_entity_poly.type
_entity_poly.pdbx_seq_one_letter_code
_entity_poly.pdbx_strand_id
1 'polypeptide(L)'
;MEFRLDSPSPHDDLSDMHSLEHAVAHGQYDLTQAFEQVAINDPRLGLVVQALRSLEAVTAIHEDLREAKRAMETAARLAPSLAEADERPEDQLVVEALFVHAVMLYCRAVHSGSKTRKRMDVVGSFSPEVRRAHLEVTALRDGVIAHYGPGASYPGGGRWTQDHVVLHRRPHGFAFSYPSLRAATKGSVNQALTTVIEAATKRVLAYGTEKQDRLMLVLRERFAADPSLKALVEGSPFDEIGFFGHSNPPGLDGLRLTVAAGAPLRASRAVE
;
A
#
# COMPACT_ATOMS: atom_id res chain seq x y z
N MET A 1 61.76 -8.78 -46.01
CA MET A 1 60.74 -7.91 -45.39
C MET A 1 60.01 -8.76 -44.38
N GLU A 2 60.04 -8.34 -43.12
CA GLU A 2 59.89 -9.17 -41.92
C GLU A 2 58.47 -9.72 -41.72
N PHE A 3 58.41 -10.96 -41.23
CA PHE A 3 57.23 -11.62 -40.70
C PHE A 3 56.90 -11.06 -39.30
N ARG A 4 55.63 -10.72 -39.06
CA ARG A 4 55.04 -10.71 -37.72
C ARG A 4 53.75 -11.52 -37.70
N LEU A 5 53.80 -12.59 -36.92
CA LEU A 5 52.67 -13.39 -36.47
C LEU A 5 52.17 -12.74 -35.18
N ASP A 6 50.99 -12.12 -35.22
CA ASP A 6 50.30 -11.75 -33.98
C ASP A 6 49.54 -12.97 -33.45
N SER A 7 49.94 -13.39 -32.26
CA SER A 7 49.34 -14.49 -31.52
C SER A 7 48.02 -14.04 -30.89
N PRO A 8 46.97 -14.88 -30.82
CA PRO A 8 45.79 -14.57 -30.03
C PRO A 8 46.17 -14.57 -28.54
N SER A 9 45.84 -13.46 -27.86
CA SER A 9 46.03 -13.30 -26.42
C SER A 9 45.12 -14.28 -25.65
N PRO A 10 45.65 -15.03 -24.67
CA PRO A 10 44.89 -16.02 -23.91
C PRO A 10 44.40 -15.43 -22.59
N HIS A 11 43.58 -14.39 -22.62
CA HIS A 11 42.93 -13.87 -21.41
C HIS A 11 41.68 -13.09 -21.80
N ASP A 12 40.53 -13.74 -21.73
CA ASP A 12 39.22 -13.11 -21.45
C ASP A 12 38.16 -14.21 -21.28
N ASP A 13 38.41 -15.15 -20.36
CA ASP A 13 37.46 -16.24 -20.07
C ASP A 13 37.40 -16.62 -18.58
N LEU A 14 37.56 -15.65 -17.67
CA LEU A 14 37.45 -15.89 -16.22
C LEU A 14 36.73 -14.79 -15.42
N SER A 15 36.14 -13.78 -16.05
CA SER A 15 35.33 -12.77 -15.34
C SER A 15 33.91 -13.23 -15.02
N ASP A 16 33.42 -14.29 -15.65
CA ASP A 16 32.04 -14.78 -15.50
C ASP A 16 31.86 -15.93 -14.50
N MET A 17 32.94 -16.45 -13.91
CA MET A 17 32.86 -17.53 -12.91
C MET A 17 33.06 -17.09 -11.46
N HIS A 18 33.62 -15.89 -11.21
CA HIS A 18 33.78 -15.38 -9.84
C HIS A 18 32.53 -14.71 -9.25
N SER A 19 31.47 -14.50 -10.05
CA SER A 19 30.19 -13.98 -9.58
C SER A 19 29.28 -15.02 -8.92
N LEU A 20 29.67 -16.31 -8.90
CA LEU A 20 28.83 -17.40 -8.39
C LEU A 20 29.36 -18.10 -7.12
N GLU A 21 30.58 -17.81 -6.64
CA GLU A 21 31.22 -18.58 -5.54
C GLU A 21 31.46 -17.81 -4.23
N HIS A 22 30.82 -16.65 -4.03
CA HIS A 22 30.84 -15.95 -2.73
C HIS A 22 29.46 -15.74 -2.09
N ALA A 23 28.47 -16.57 -2.43
CA ALA A 23 27.08 -16.41 -2.00
C ALA A 23 26.58 -17.49 -1.00
N VAL A 24 27.42 -17.96 -0.08
CA VAL A 24 26.93 -18.76 1.07
C VAL A 24 27.46 -18.18 2.37
N ALA A 25 26.73 -17.19 2.92
CA ALA A 25 26.74 -16.89 4.37
C ALA A 25 25.57 -15.99 4.84
N HIS A 26 24.96 -15.19 3.97
CA HIS A 26 23.81 -14.32 4.31
C HIS A 26 22.81 -14.23 3.15
N GLY A 27 22.07 -15.32 2.88
CA GLY A 27 21.09 -15.36 1.78
C GLY A 27 19.81 -14.58 2.10
N GLN A 28 19.28 -13.89 1.10
CA GLN A 28 17.88 -13.40 1.08
C GLN A 28 16.99 -14.53 0.55
N TYR A 29 15.88 -14.80 1.22
CA TYR A 29 14.96 -15.88 0.85
C TYR A 29 13.52 -15.37 0.78
N ASP A 30 12.77 -15.86 -0.19
CA ASP A 30 11.36 -15.53 -0.36
C ASP A 30 10.49 -16.48 0.47
N LEU A 31 10.08 -16.03 1.65
CA LEU A 31 9.17 -16.78 2.50
C LEU A 31 7.77 -16.93 1.86
N THR A 32 7.33 -15.99 1.03
CA THR A 32 6.04 -16.09 0.32
C THR A 32 6.07 -17.29 -0.62
N GLN A 33 7.14 -17.42 -1.39
CA GLN A 33 7.37 -18.54 -2.30
C GLN A 33 7.56 -19.86 -1.54
N ALA A 34 8.43 -19.87 -0.51
CA ALA A 34 8.74 -21.07 0.27
C ALA A 34 7.50 -21.74 0.89
N PHE A 35 6.49 -20.94 1.25
CA PHE A 35 5.28 -21.41 1.92
C PHE A 35 4.02 -21.32 1.04
N GLU A 36 4.14 -21.08 -0.26
CA GLU A 36 3.00 -20.87 -1.16
C GLU A 36 2.02 -22.05 -1.15
N GLN A 37 2.56 -23.27 -1.25
CA GLN A 37 1.79 -24.52 -1.34
C GLN A 37 1.43 -25.12 0.04
N VAL A 38 1.81 -24.46 1.13
CA VAL A 38 1.56 -24.97 2.48
C VAL A 38 0.20 -24.50 2.98
N ALA A 39 -0.67 -25.45 3.31
CA ALA A 39 -2.00 -25.14 3.82
C ALA A 39 -1.93 -24.42 5.18
N ILE A 40 -2.83 -23.46 5.41
CA ILE A 40 -2.90 -22.72 6.69
C ILE A 40 -3.20 -23.63 7.90
N ASN A 41 -3.87 -24.77 7.66
CA ASN A 41 -4.21 -25.76 8.67
C ASN A 41 -3.17 -26.89 8.77
N ASP A 42 -2.02 -26.77 8.10
CA ASP A 42 -0.95 -27.75 8.19
C ASP A 42 -0.50 -27.88 9.67
N PRO A 43 -0.50 -29.10 10.24
CA PRO A 43 -0.22 -29.29 11.67
C PRO A 43 1.22 -28.92 12.06
N ARG A 44 2.13 -28.91 11.09
CA ARG A 44 3.56 -28.64 11.28
C ARG A 44 3.87 -27.18 11.00
N LEU A 45 3.40 -26.65 9.86
CA LEU A 45 3.80 -25.35 9.32
C LEU A 45 2.68 -24.29 9.34
N GLY A 46 1.45 -24.67 9.68
CA GLY A 46 0.29 -23.76 9.64
C GLY A 46 0.47 -22.48 10.47
N LEU A 47 1.20 -22.56 11.60
CA LEU A 47 1.53 -21.36 12.40
C LEU A 47 2.49 -20.40 11.69
N VAL A 48 3.45 -20.91 10.91
CA VAL A 48 4.37 -20.08 10.10
C VAL A 48 3.57 -19.40 9.00
N VAL A 49 2.77 -20.17 8.26
CA VAL A 49 1.89 -19.66 7.19
C VAL A 49 0.96 -18.59 7.74
N GLN A 50 0.30 -18.83 8.88
CA GLN A 50 -0.60 -17.86 9.48
C GLN A 50 0.11 -16.56 9.88
N ALA A 51 1.32 -16.65 10.45
CA ALA A 51 2.11 -15.47 10.81
C ALA A 51 2.56 -14.70 9.56
N LEU A 52 3.02 -15.40 8.53
CA LEU A 52 3.43 -14.83 7.24
C LEU A 52 2.27 -14.11 6.55
N ARG A 53 1.12 -14.79 6.37
CA ARG A 53 -0.08 -14.19 5.76
C ARG A 53 -0.61 -12.99 6.56
N SER A 54 -0.40 -12.98 7.88
CA SER A 54 -0.73 -11.82 8.71
C SER A 54 0.18 -10.64 8.43
N LEU A 55 1.49 -10.86 8.23
CA LEU A 55 2.45 -9.81 7.89
C LEU A 55 2.21 -9.29 6.46
N GLU A 56 2.00 -10.17 5.49
CA GLU A 56 1.62 -9.79 4.11
C GLU A 56 0.38 -8.89 4.07
N ALA A 57 -0.64 -9.23 4.86
CA ALA A 57 -1.86 -8.42 4.96
C ALA A 57 -1.56 -7.00 5.50
N VAL A 58 -0.64 -6.88 6.46
CA VAL A 58 -0.21 -5.57 6.98
C VAL A 58 0.53 -4.79 5.91
N THR A 59 1.47 -5.43 5.19
CA THR A 59 2.21 -4.79 4.09
C THR A 59 1.26 -4.28 3.02
N ALA A 60 0.28 -5.07 2.60
CA ALA A 60 -0.70 -4.65 1.61
C ALA A 60 -1.54 -3.44 2.07
N ILE A 61 -1.95 -3.40 3.35
CA ILE A 61 -2.68 -2.26 3.91
C ILE A 61 -1.77 -1.02 4.00
N HIS A 62 -0.51 -1.20 4.36
CA HIS A 62 0.47 -0.11 4.40
C HIS A 62 0.69 0.51 3.02
N GLU A 63 0.81 -0.31 1.97
CA GLU A 63 0.96 0.17 0.60
C GLU A 63 -0.26 0.98 0.12
N ASP A 64 -1.47 0.53 0.44
CA ASP A 64 -2.69 1.29 0.13
C ASP A 64 -2.67 2.68 0.78
N LEU A 65 -2.24 2.77 2.04
CA LEU A 65 -2.16 4.05 2.76
C LEU A 65 -1.03 4.94 2.27
N ARG A 66 0.13 4.36 1.93
CA ARG A 66 1.28 5.06 1.34
C ARG A 66 0.89 5.70 0.02
N GLU A 67 0.21 4.94 -0.83
CA GLU A 67 -0.22 5.43 -2.15
C GLU A 67 -1.35 6.45 -2.02
N ALA A 68 -2.30 6.26 -1.09
CA ALA A 68 -3.32 7.27 -0.79
C ALA A 68 -2.71 8.60 -0.35
N LYS A 69 -1.67 8.55 0.50
CA LYS A 69 -0.93 9.73 0.94
C LYS A 69 -0.24 10.43 -0.23
N ARG A 70 0.47 9.69 -1.07
CA ARG A 70 1.14 10.23 -2.27
C ARG A 70 0.16 10.91 -3.22
N ALA A 71 -1.01 10.31 -3.43
CA ALA A 71 -2.07 10.90 -4.26
C ALA A 71 -2.56 12.24 -3.69
N MET A 72 -2.78 12.32 -2.37
CA MET A 72 -3.17 13.57 -1.69
C MET A 72 -2.09 14.65 -1.78
N GLU A 73 -0.82 14.29 -1.54
CA GLU A 73 0.30 15.22 -1.64
C GLU A 73 0.48 15.73 -3.07
N THR A 74 0.25 14.87 -4.07
CA THR A 74 0.32 15.24 -5.49
C THR A 74 -0.82 16.18 -5.87
N ALA A 75 -2.05 15.87 -5.43
CA ALA A 75 -3.19 16.75 -5.64
C ALA A 75 -2.97 18.13 -5.00
N ALA A 76 -2.38 18.18 -3.81
CA ALA A 76 -2.05 19.44 -3.13
C ALA A 76 -0.99 20.26 -3.88
N ARG A 77 -0.02 19.61 -4.55
CA ARG A 77 0.98 20.31 -5.38
C ARG A 77 0.40 20.88 -6.67
N LEU A 78 -0.64 20.25 -7.23
CA LEU A 78 -1.34 20.72 -8.43
C LEU A 78 -2.41 21.78 -8.12
N ALA A 79 -2.87 21.89 -6.86
CA ALA A 79 -3.93 22.83 -6.50
C ALA A 79 -3.62 24.32 -6.78
N PRO A 80 -2.38 24.83 -6.60
CA PRO A 80 -2.07 26.23 -6.90
C PRO A 80 -2.22 26.60 -8.39
N SER A 81 -1.89 25.71 -9.32
CA SER A 81 -2.04 25.98 -10.77
C SER A 81 -3.50 26.15 -11.18
N LEU A 82 -4.45 25.60 -10.40
CA LEU A 82 -5.88 25.74 -10.63
C LEU A 82 -6.44 27.11 -10.23
N ALA A 83 -5.82 27.78 -9.26
CA ALA A 83 -6.33 29.06 -8.76
C ALA A 83 -6.07 30.22 -9.74
N GLU A 84 -5.12 30.05 -10.66
CA GLU A 84 -4.66 31.06 -11.61
C GLU A 84 -5.21 30.85 -13.03
N ALA A 85 -5.98 29.79 -13.26
CA ALA A 85 -6.49 29.43 -14.58
C ALA A 85 -7.96 29.85 -14.79
N ASP A 86 -8.25 30.52 -15.91
CA ASP A 86 -9.58 31.01 -16.29
C ASP A 86 -10.52 29.91 -16.85
N GLU A 87 -9.96 28.78 -17.30
CA GLU A 87 -10.73 27.62 -17.79
C GLU A 87 -10.62 26.46 -16.79
N ARG A 88 -11.53 25.47 -16.86
CA ARG A 88 -11.39 24.21 -16.09
C ARG A 88 -10.17 23.45 -16.63
N PRO A 89 -9.00 23.54 -15.99
CA PRO A 89 -7.78 23.00 -16.57
C PRO A 89 -7.85 21.48 -16.50
N GLU A 90 -7.16 20.78 -17.40
CA GLU A 90 -6.98 19.33 -17.31
C GLU A 90 -6.48 18.91 -15.91
N ASP A 91 -5.70 19.77 -15.25
CA ASP A 91 -5.26 19.65 -13.86
C ASP A 91 -6.42 19.46 -12.86
N GLN A 92 -7.61 20.05 -13.09
CA GLN A 92 -8.74 19.91 -12.17
C GLN A 92 -9.30 18.49 -12.21
N LEU A 93 -9.34 17.88 -13.40
CA LEU A 93 -9.72 16.47 -13.57
C LEU A 93 -8.69 15.56 -12.92
N VAL A 94 -7.40 15.88 -13.05
CA VAL A 94 -6.32 15.13 -12.40
C VAL A 94 -6.43 15.22 -10.88
N VAL A 95 -6.67 16.41 -10.33
CA VAL A 95 -6.85 16.60 -8.87
C VAL A 95 -8.08 15.84 -8.37
N GLU A 96 -9.22 15.88 -9.08
CA GLU A 96 -10.39 15.08 -8.72
C GLU A 96 -10.08 13.57 -8.75
N ALA A 97 -9.41 13.10 -9.81
CA ALA A 97 -9.04 11.69 -9.95
C ALA A 97 -8.11 11.22 -8.82
N LEU A 98 -7.08 12.01 -8.48
CA LEU A 98 -6.15 11.71 -7.39
C LEU A 98 -6.86 11.67 -6.04
N PHE A 99 -7.76 12.61 -5.79
CA PHE A 99 -8.54 12.64 -4.55
C PHE A 99 -9.45 11.41 -4.43
N VAL A 100 -10.21 11.10 -5.49
CA VAL A 100 -11.06 9.89 -5.52
C VAL A 100 -10.21 8.63 -5.33
N HIS A 101 -9.05 8.55 -5.98
CA HIS A 101 -8.11 7.44 -5.83
C HIS A 101 -7.65 7.29 -4.36
N ALA A 102 -7.26 8.38 -3.71
CA ALA A 102 -6.87 8.38 -2.30
C ALA A 102 -8.01 7.92 -1.36
N VAL A 103 -9.24 8.39 -1.58
CA VAL A 103 -10.42 7.96 -0.81
C VAL A 103 -10.65 6.46 -0.97
N MET A 104 -10.57 5.94 -2.20
CA MET A 104 -10.78 4.53 -2.50
C MET A 104 -9.71 3.64 -1.88
N LEU A 105 -8.44 4.03 -1.98
CA LEU A 105 -7.31 3.31 -1.37
C LEU A 105 -7.41 3.29 0.15
N TYR A 106 -7.69 4.43 0.79
CA TYR A 106 -7.91 4.49 2.23
C TYR A 106 -9.09 3.59 2.66
N CYS A 107 -10.22 3.67 1.96
CA CYS A 107 -11.38 2.82 2.28
C CYS A 107 -11.08 1.33 2.06
N ARG A 108 -10.29 0.98 1.03
CA ARG A 108 -9.82 -0.39 0.81
C ARG A 108 -8.93 -0.87 1.96
N ALA A 109 -8.06 -0.01 2.45
CA ALA A 109 -7.12 -0.29 3.53
C ALA A 109 -7.82 -0.57 4.87
N VAL A 110 -8.84 0.23 5.25
CA VAL A 110 -9.39 0.21 6.62
C VAL A 110 -10.89 -0.12 6.73
N HIS A 111 -11.66 0.02 5.65
CA HIS A 111 -13.13 -0.10 5.71
C HIS A 111 -13.65 -1.38 5.02
N SER A 112 -13.06 -1.79 3.90
CA SER A 112 -13.50 -3.02 3.23
C SER A 112 -12.98 -4.26 3.97
N GLY A 113 -13.89 -4.96 4.65
CA GLY A 113 -13.66 -6.32 5.11
C GLY A 113 -13.52 -7.25 3.91
N SER A 114 -12.34 -7.36 3.32
CA SER A 114 -12.12 -8.41 2.32
C SER A 114 -12.25 -9.75 3.05
N LYS A 115 -13.07 -10.66 2.52
CA LYS A 115 -13.27 -12.01 3.07
C LYS A 115 -11.95 -12.80 3.20
N THR A 116 -10.92 -12.37 2.48
CA THR A 116 -9.59 -12.97 2.40
C THR A 116 -8.58 -12.43 3.42
N ARG A 117 -8.80 -11.25 4.01
CA ARG A 117 -7.86 -10.64 4.97
C ARG A 117 -8.44 -10.74 6.38
N LYS A 118 -7.72 -11.36 7.33
CA LYS A 118 -8.08 -11.25 8.75
C LYS A 118 -8.14 -9.76 9.11
N ARG A 119 -9.30 -9.32 9.61
CA ARG A 119 -9.59 -7.90 9.88
C ARG A 119 -8.58 -7.36 10.90
N MET A 120 -7.63 -6.57 10.44
CA MET A 120 -6.84 -5.72 11.33
C MET A 120 -7.77 -4.60 11.80
N ASP A 121 -8.01 -4.53 13.11
CA ASP A 121 -8.83 -3.46 13.66
C ASP A 121 -8.00 -2.17 13.78
N VAL A 122 -7.94 -1.42 12.68
CA VAL A 122 -7.33 -0.09 12.64
C VAL A 122 -8.24 0.92 13.32
N VAL A 123 -9.54 0.86 13.01
CA VAL A 123 -10.55 1.84 13.42
C VAL A 123 -10.82 1.77 14.93
N GLY A 124 -10.70 0.61 15.56
CA GLY A 124 -10.82 0.45 17.01
C GLY A 124 -9.83 1.32 17.80
N SER A 125 -8.66 1.60 17.23
CA SER A 125 -7.62 2.42 17.88
C SER A 125 -7.79 3.94 17.69
N PHE A 126 -8.77 4.38 16.90
CA PHE A 126 -8.96 5.80 16.62
C PHE A 126 -9.52 6.57 17.81
N SER A 127 -8.97 7.76 18.04
CA SER A 127 -9.57 8.75 18.95
C SER A 127 -10.96 9.17 18.44
N PRO A 128 -11.82 9.78 19.28
CA PRO A 128 -13.13 10.26 18.85
C PRO A 128 -13.07 11.18 17.62
N GLU A 129 -12.06 12.04 17.55
CA GLU A 129 -11.85 13.00 16.45
C GLU A 129 -11.50 12.28 15.15
N VAL A 130 -10.55 11.34 15.19
CA VAL A 130 -10.14 10.53 14.03
C VAL A 130 -11.29 9.62 13.59
N ARG A 131 -12.06 9.08 14.53
CA ARG A 131 -13.25 8.27 14.22
C ARG A 131 -14.32 9.09 13.50
N ARG A 132 -14.54 10.35 13.90
CA ARG A 132 -15.42 11.25 13.18
C ARG A 132 -14.92 11.51 11.76
N ALA A 133 -13.64 11.79 11.58
CA ALA A 133 -13.04 11.96 10.25
C ALA A 133 -13.15 10.67 9.39
N HIS A 134 -13.05 9.48 10.00
CA HIS A 134 -13.24 8.20 9.31
C HIS A 134 -14.68 8.05 8.82
N LEU A 135 -15.66 8.35 9.67
CA LEU A 135 -17.08 8.32 9.29
C LEU A 135 -17.38 9.32 8.17
N GLU A 136 -16.79 10.50 8.25
CA GLU A 136 -16.85 11.51 7.21
C GLU A 136 -16.32 10.93 5.88
N VAL A 137 -15.06 10.49 5.82
CA VAL A 137 -14.47 9.95 4.56
C VAL A 137 -15.23 8.72 4.01
N THR A 138 -15.70 7.82 4.86
CA THR A 138 -16.42 6.62 4.41
C THR A 138 -17.81 6.95 3.89
N ALA A 139 -18.53 7.88 4.54
CA ALA A 139 -19.80 8.40 4.03
C ALA A 139 -19.64 9.08 2.66
N LEU A 140 -18.48 9.71 2.40
CA LEU A 140 -18.18 10.31 1.09
C LEU A 140 -18.06 9.24 0.03
N ARG A 141 -17.27 8.20 0.34
CA ARG A 141 -17.06 7.08 -0.57
C ARG A 141 -18.38 6.45 -0.95
N ASP A 142 -19.22 6.15 0.04
CA ASP A 142 -20.48 5.45 -0.18
C ASP A 142 -21.50 6.36 -0.88
N GLY A 143 -21.76 7.56 -0.34
CA GLY A 143 -22.84 8.41 -0.80
C GLY A 143 -22.53 9.20 -2.07
N VAL A 144 -21.30 9.69 -2.23
CA VAL A 144 -20.95 10.65 -3.30
C VAL A 144 -20.13 10.00 -4.41
N ILE A 145 -19.18 9.14 -4.08
CA ILE A 145 -18.30 8.51 -5.08
C ILE A 145 -18.99 7.29 -5.69
N ALA A 146 -19.46 6.35 -4.87
CA ALA A 146 -20.06 5.11 -5.38
C ALA A 146 -21.45 5.32 -5.99
N HIS A 147 -22.25 6.22 -5.40
CA HIS A 147 -23.63 6.44 -5.84
C HIS A 147 -23.86 7.72 -6.63
N TYR A 148 -22.81 8.53 -6.88
CA TYR A 148 -22.94 9.85 -7.53
C TYR A 148 -24.04 10.73 -6.87
N GLY A 149 -24.25 10.56 -5.57
CA GLY A 149 -25.28 11.29 -4.85
C GLY A 149 -24.93 12.77 -4.67
N PRO A 150 -25.92 13.62 -4.37
CA PRO A 150 -25.72 15.06 -4.23
C PRO A 150 -24.84 15.44 -3.03
N GLY A 151 -24.54 14.50 -2.12
CA GLY A 151 -23.75 14.75 -0.91
C GLY A 151 -24.43 15.64 0.12
N ALA A 152 -25.75 15.85 0.02
CA ALA A 152 -26.50 16.78 0.87
C ALA A 152 -26.61 16.32 2.34
N SER A 153 -26.51 15.01 2.60
CA SER A 153 -26.61 14.40 3.94
C SER A 153 -25.25 14.10 4.57
N TYR A 154 -24.18 14.65 3.99
CA TYR A 154 -22.80 14.40 4.41
C TYR A 154 -22.42 15.23 5.65
N PRO A 155 -21.91 14.62 6.74
CA PRO A 155 -21.38 15.37 7.88
C PRO A 155 -20.17 16.21 7.45
N GLY A 156 -20.23 17.54 7.61
CA GLY A 156 -19.06 18.41 7.38
C GLY A 156 -18.94 19.05 5.99
N GLY A 157 -19.94 18.92 5.11
CA GLY A 157 -19.89 19.62 3.83
C GLY A 157 -21.20 19.60 3.06
N GLY A 158 -21.56 20.76 2.48
CA GLY A 158 -22.76 20.92 1.66
C GLY A 158 -22.75 20.08 0.36
N ARG A 159 -23.63 20.41 -0.58
CA ARG A 159 -23.80 19.62 -1.82
C ARG A 159 -22.49 19.43 -2.59
N TRP A 160 -22.20 18.19 -2.98
CA TRP A 160 -21.06 17.80 -3.82
C TRP A 160 -21.40 17.88 -5.30
N THR A 161 -22.65 17.61 -5.63
CA THR A 161 -23.19 17.73 -6.98
C THR A 161 -24.46 18.56 -6.94
N GLN A 162 -24.59 19.48 -7.89
CA GLN A 162 -25.76 20.33 -8.10
C GLN A 162 -26.23 20.12 -9.53
N ASP A 163 -27.21 19.24 -9.68
CA ASP A 163 -27.86 18.98 -10.95
C ASP A 163 -29.21 19.70 -10.98
N HIS A 164 -29.50 20.38 -12.08
CA HIS A 164 -30.78 21.05 -12.28
C HIS A 164 -31.39 20.63 -13.61
N VAL A 165 -32.72 20.58 -13.66
CA VAL A 165 -33.48 20.50 -14.91
C VAL A 165 -34.09 21.87 -15.15
N VAL A 166 -33.63 22.56 -16.19
CA VAL A 166 -34.06 23.93 -16.49
C VAL A 166 -34.94 23.92 -17.74
N LEU A 167 -36.16 24.42 -17.59
CA LEU A 167 -37.08 24.66 -18.70
C LEU A 167 -36.84 26.05 -19.29
N HIS A 168 -36.45 26.10 -20.55
CA HIS A 168 -36.32 27.31 -21.35
C HIS A 168 -37.59 27.53 -22.15
N ARG A 169 -38.36 28.57 -21.81
CA ARG A 169 -39.52 28.98 -22.61
C ARG A 169 -39.04 29.78 -23.82
N ARG A 170 -39.49 29.40 -25.02
CA ARG A 170 -39.17 30.06 -26.28
C ARG A 170 -40.47 30.56 -26.96
N PRO A 171 -40.41 31.51 -27.91
CA PRO A 171 -41.60 32.05 -28.57
C PRO A 171 -42.52 31.00 -29.22
N HIS A 172 -41.96 29.87 -29.67
CA HIS A 172 -42.70 28.80 -30.36
C HIS A 172 -42.53 27.41 -29.72
N GLY A 173 -42.25 27.35 -28.40
CA GLY A 173 -42.16 26.07 -27.70
C GLY A 173 -41.30 26.12 -26.45
N PHE A 174 -40.76 24.96 -26.07
CA PHE A 174 -39.91 24.81 -24.90
C PHE A 174 -38.66 24.01 -25.24
N ALA A 175 -37.58 24.28 -24.50
CA ALA A 175 -36.37 23.46 -24.51
C ALA A 175 -35.98 23.12 -23.07
N PHE A 176 -35.29 22.01 -22.86
CA PHE A 176 -34.73 21.65 -21.56
C PHE A 176 -33.21 21.75 -21.60
N SER A 177 -32.60 22.10 -20.48
CA SER A 177 -31.15 21.91 -20.26
C SER A 177 -30.90 21.28 -18.91
N TYR A 178 -29.75 20.62 -18.78
CA TYR A 178 -29.37 19.86 -17.60
C TYR A 178 -28.01 20.34 -17.06
N PRO A 179 -27.89 21.60 -16.59
CA PRO A 179 -26.63 22.06 -16.03
C PRO A 179 -26.27 21.25 -14.78
N SER A 180 -25.00 20.89 -14.69
CA SER A 180 -24.43 20.14 -13.57
C SER A 180 -23.15 20.84 -13.09
N LEU A 181 -23.04 21.00 -11.77
CA LEU A 181 -21.82 21.45 -11.11
C LEU A 181 -21.38 20.39 -10.11
N ARG A 182 -20.10 20.02 -10.14
CA ARG A 182 -19.49 19.06 -9.23
C ARG A 182 -18.24 19.65 -8.59
N ALA A 183 -18.11 19.50 -7.28
CA ALA A 183 -16.89 19.83 -6.58
C ALA A 183 -15.84 18.75 -6.81
N ALA A 184 -14.65 19.12 -7.29
CA ALA A 184 -13.52 18.21 -7.44
C ALA A 184 -13.04 17.68 -6.08
N THR A 185 -12.84 18.58 -5.11
CA THR A 185 -12.52 18.26 -3.72
C THR A 185 -13.12 19.31 -2.78
N LYS A 186 -13.03 19.11 -1.47
CA LYS A 186 -13.39 20.11 -0.44
C LYS A 186 -12.33 20.14 0.65
N GLY A 187 -11.98 21.33 1.12
CA GLY A 187 -10.92 21.53 2.11
C GLY A 187 -11.12 20.73 3.40
N SER A 188 -12.34 20.74 3.96
CA SER A 188 -12.66 19.98 5.18
C SER A 188 -12.45 18.48 5.00
N VAL A 189 -12.84 17.95 3.85
CA VAL A 189 -12.71 16.52 3.54
C VAL A 189 -11.27 16.14 3.22
N ASN A 190 -10.51 17.01 2.56
CA ASN A 190 -9.07 16.82 2.37
C ASN A 190 -8.37 16.69 3.73
N GLN A 191 -8.70 17.57 4.69
CA GLN A 191 -8.15 17.51 6.04
C GLN A 191 -8.58 16.24 6.78
N ALA A 192 -9.85 15.85 6.68
CA ALA A 192 -10.35 14.61 7.28
C ALA A 192 -9.60 13.38 6.73
N LEU A 193 -9.43 13.30 5.40
CA LEU A 193 -8.72 12.22 4.72
C LEU A 193 -7.25 12.15 5.13
N THR A 194 -6.53 13.27 5.15
CA THR A 194 -5.14 13.32 5.63
C THR A 194 -5.04 12.83 7.07
N THR A 195 -5.91 13.32 7.96
CA THR A 195 -5.94 12.94 9.38
C THR A 195 -6.08 11.43 9.56
N VAL A 196 -7.00 10.80 8.82
CA VAL A 196 -7.24 9.36 8.98
C VAL A 196 -6.17 8.51 8.32
N ILE A 197 -5.58 8.95 7.21
CA ILE A 197 -4.44 8.26 6.57
C ILE A 197 -3.25 8.24 7.52
N GLU A 198 -2.92 9.37 8.15
CA GLU A 198 -1.81 9.45 9.10
C GLU A 198 -2.03 8.55 10.33
N ALA A 199 -3.22 8.63 10.93
CA ALA A 199 -3.57 7.81 12.09
C ALA A 199 -3.56 6.31 11.76
N ALA A 200 -4.13 5.93 10.62
CA ALA A 200 -4.12 4.55 10.14
C ALA A 200 -2.69 4.06 9.90
N THR A 201 -1.86 4.85 9.20
CA THR A 201 -0.46 4.51 8.90
C THR A 201 0.31 4.22 10.18
N LYS A 202 0.20 5.10 11.19
CA LYS A 202 0.85 4.90 12.49
C LYS A 202 0.43 3.58 13.15
N ARG A 203 -0.87 3.24 13.12
CA ARG A 203 -1.38 1.99 13.70
C ARG A 203 -0.88 0.77 12.93
N VAL A 204 -0.89 0.82 11.60
CA VAL A 204 -0.46 -0.26 10.71
C VAL A 204 1.02 -0.56 10.92
N LEU A 205 1.87 0.45 11.04
CA LEU A 205 3.30 0.27 11.33
C LEU A 205 3.53 -0.41 12.68
N ALA A 206 2.85 0.06 13.74
CA ALA A 206 2.97 -0.57 15.06
C ALA A 206 2.51 -2.04 15.05
N TYR A 207 1.39 -2.33 14.39
CA TYR A 207 0.89 -3.70 14.26
C TYR A 207 1.79 -4.56 13.36
N GLY A 208 2.42 -3.98 12.35
CA GLY A 208 3.41 -4.66 11.51
C GLY A 208 4.62 -5.13 12.29
N THR A 209 5.15 -4.30 13.19
CA THR A 209 6.21 -4.71 14.13
C THR A 209 5.77 -5.91 14.97
N GLU A 210 4.57 -5.87 15.56
CA GLU A 210 4.03 -7.00 16.33
C GLU A 210 3.94 -8.30 15.50
N LYS A 211 3.55 -8.21 14.21
CA LYS A 211 3.46 -9.38 13.32
C LYS A 211 4.81 -9.90 12.87
N GLN A 212 5.76 -9.01 12.62
CA GLN A 212 7.13 -9.39 12.32
C GLN A 212 7.76 -10.12 13.50
N ASP A 213 7.63 -9.59 14.73
CA ASP A 213 8.12 -10.24 15.93
C ASP A 213 7.51 -11.63 16.12
N ARG A 214 6.20 -11.76 15.85
CA ARG A 214 5.51 -13.05 15.90
C ARG A 214 6.04 -14.03 14.85
N LEU A 215 6.22 -13.60 13.59
CA LEU A 215 6.75 -14.44 12.53
C LEU A 215 8.16 -14.92 12.88
N MET A 216 9.01 -14.02 13.36
CA MET A 216 10.38 -14.32 13.78
C MET A 216 10.42 -15.37 14.89
N LEU A 217 9.58 -15.20 15.93
CA LEU A 217 9.50 -16.16 17.03
C LEU A 217 9.08 -17.55 16.54
N VAL A 218 8.03 -17.62 15.71
CA VAL A 218 7.54 -18.89 15.17
C VAL A 218 8.57 -19.55 14.26
N LEU A 219 9.25 -18.79 13.39
CA LEU A 219 10.33 -19.31 12.55
C LEU A 219 11.47 -19.88 13.42
N ARG A 220 11.91 -19.16 14.44
CA ARG A 220 12.97 -19.62 15.35
C ARG A 220 12.61 -20.91 16.06
N GLU A 221 11.40 -21.01 16.61
CA GLU A 221 10.91 -22.22 17.27
C GLU A 221 10.84 -23.40 16.30
N ARG A 222 10.39 -23.17 15.06
CA ARG A 222 10.26 -24.22 14.05
C ARG A 222 11.60 -24.66 13.46
N PHE A 223 12.53 -23.75 13.19
CA PHE A 223 13.88 -24.12 12.76
C PHE A 223 14.62 -24.96 13.79
N ALA A 224 14.41 -24.70 15.09
CA ALA A 224 15.00 -25.50 16.16
C ALA A 224 14.39 -26.92 16.22
N ALA A 225 13.11 -27.06 15.93
CA ALA A 225 12.39 -28.33 16.00
C ALA A 225 12.49 -29.17 14.72
N ASP A 226 12.75 -28.56 13.57
CA ASP A 226 12.64 -29.21 12.26
C ASP A 226 13.66 -28.65 11.25
N PRO A 227 14.79 -29.36 11.06
CA PRO A 227 15.82 -28.98 10.11
C PRO A 227 15.36 -28.96 8.64
N SER A 228 14.31 -29.70 8.28
CA SER A 228 13.82 -29.71 6.90
C SER A 228 13.10 -28.41 6.51
N LEU A 229 12.66 -27.62 7.49
CA LEU A 229 12.17 -26.26 7.25
C LEU A 229 13.26 -25.34 6.71
N LYS A 230 14.50 -25.54 7.17
CA LYS A 230 15.66 -24.79 6.68
C LYS A 230 15.88 -25.04 5.19
N ALA A 231 15.85 -26.30 4.77
CA ALA A 231 15.96 -26.67 3.36
C ALA A 231 14.81 -26.08 2.52
N LEU A 232 13.58 -26.01 3.04
CA LEU A 232 12.45 -25.41 2.35
C LEU A 232 12.68 -23.91 2.06
N VAL A 233 13.13 -23.16 3.07
CA VAL A 233 13.41 -21.72 2.94
C VAL A 233 14.63 -21.48 2.05
N GLU A 234 15.70 -22.25 2.25
CA GLU A 234 16.92 -22.15 1.45
C GLU A 234 16.70 -22.53 -0.02
N GLY A 235 15.70 -23.37 -0.30
CA GLY A 235 15.26 -23.70 -1.66
C GLY A 235 14.49 -22.59 -2.38
N SER A 236 14.23 -21.46 -1.72
CA SER A 236 13.53 -20.30 -2.30
C SER A 236 14.38 -19.02 -2.17
N PRO A 237 15.55 -18.94 -2.82
CA PRO A 237 16.37 -17.73 -2.81
C PRO A 237 15.62 -16.56 -3.47
N PHE A 238 15.75 -15.37 -2.90
CA PHE A 238 15.19 -14.15 -3.48
C PHE A 238 16.23 -13.45 -4.36
N ASP A 239 15.96 -13.34 -5.66
CA ASP A 239 16.76 -12.57 -6.60
C ASP A 239 16.30 -11.11 -6.63
N GLU A 240 16.94 -10.28 -5.80
CA GLU A 240 16.63 -8.84 -5.68
C GLU A 240 16.82 -8.10 -7.01
N ILE A 241 17.86 -8.46 -7.79
CA ILE A 241 18.17 -7.80 -9.08
C ILE A 241 17.13 -8.19 -10.13
N GLY A 242 16.79 -9.48 -10.23
CA GLY A 242 15.75 -9.96 -11.13
C GLY A 242 14.38 -9.38 -10.79
N PHE A 243 14.07 -9.18 -9.51
CA PHE A 243 12.79 -8.65 -9.06
C PHE A 243 12.63 -7.13 -9.29
N PHE A 244 13.60 -6.32 -8.84
CA PHE A 244 13.49 -4.86 -8.91
C PHE A 244 14.00 -4.27 -10.23
N GLY A 245 14.77 -5.04 -11.00
CA GLY A 245 15.51 -4.56 -12.16
C GLY A 245 16.68 -3.67 -11.78
N HIS A 246 17.53 -3.34 -12.76
CA HIS A 246 18.76 -2.58 -12.57
C HIS A 246 18.54 -1.11 -12.17
N SER A 247 17.32 -0.59 -12.32
CA SER A 247 16.98 0.82 -12.12
C SER A 247 16.55 1.18 -10.70
N ASN A 248 16.26 0.19 -9.85
CA ASN A 248 15.80 0.41 -8.48
C ASN A 248 16.84 -0.18 -7.50
N PRO A 249 17.61 0.66 -6.79
CA PRO A 249 18.59 0.18 -5.82
C PRO A 249 17.97 -0.71 -4.72
N PRO A 250 18.71 -1.73 -4.26
CA PRO A 250 18.33 -2.58 -3.13
C PRO A 250 17.86 -1.79 -1.90
N GLY A 251 16.68 -2.10 -1.37
CA GLY A 251 16.19 -1.54 -0.11
C GLY A 251 15.60 -0.12 -0.13
N LEU A 252 15.31 0.46 -1.31
CA LEU A 252 14.59 1.74 -1.40
C LEU A 252 13.07 1.61 -1.24
N ASP A 253 12.51 0.44 -1.54
CA ASP A 253 11.09 0.12 -1.36
C ASP A 253 10.95 -1.11 -0.46
N GLY A 254 11.11 -0.91 0.85
CA GLY A 254 10.89 -1.95 1.85
C GLY A 254 11.43 -1.51 3.20
N LEU A 255 10.62 -1.59 4.26
CA LEU A 255 11.09 -1.33 5.62
C LEU A 255 12.18 -2.37 5.97
N ARG A 256 13.47 -2.01 5.88
CA ARG A 256 14.56 -2.83 6.43
C ARG A 256 14.57 -2.68 7.95
N LEU A 257 13.96 -3.63 8.64
CA LEU A 257 14.06 -3.74 10.09
C LEU A 257 15.15 -4.73 10.45
N THR A 258 16.33 -4.21 10.79
CA THR A 258 17.45 -5.00 11.32
C THR A 258 17.15 -5.39 12.76
N VAL A 259 16.99 -6.68 13.02
CA VAL A 259 16.89 -7.20 14.39
C VAL A 259 18.31 -7.48 14.86
N ALA A 260 18.78 -6.75 15.87
CA ALA A 260 20.07 -7.04 16.50
C ALA A 260 20.03 -8.45 17.10
N ALA A 261 20.96 -9.31 16.68
CA ALA A 261 21.17 -10.62 17.29
C ALA A 261 21.42 -10.44 18.79
N GLY A 262 20.43 -10.78 19.62
CA GLY A 262 20.54 -10.73 21.08
C GLY A 262 19.67 -9.68 21.81
N ALA A 263 18.84 -8.90 21.12
CA ALA A 263 17.85 -8.08 21.84
C ALA A 263 16.78 -8.99 22.49
N PRO A 264 16.56 -8.94 23.82
CA PRO A 264 15.51 -9.71 24.45
C PRO A 264 14.17 -9.28 23.86
N LEU A 265 13.41 -10.24 23.31
CA LEU A 265 12.01 -10.07 22.94
C LEU A 265 11.29 -9.48 24.15
N ARG A 266 10.85 -8.22 24.06
CA ARG A 266 9.97 -7.65 25.08
C ARG A 266 8.72 -8.51 25.07
N ALA A 267 8.52 -9.29 26.14
CA ALA A 267 7.29 -10.04 26.34
C ALA A 267 6.12 -9.05 26.26
N SER A 268 5.37 -9.12 25.16
CA SER A 268 4.09 -8.44 25.06
C SER A 268 3.23 -8.99 26.19
N ARG A 269 2.89 -8.14 27.16
CA ARG A 269 1.94 -8.49 28.20
C ARG A 269 0.64 -8.87 27.51
N ALA A 270 0.21 -10.11 27.69
CA ALA A 270 -1.16 -10.51 27.40
C ALA A 270 -2.07 -9.54 28.17
N VAL A 271 -2.85 -8.76 27.42
CA VAL A 271 -4.03 -8.10 27.98
C VAL A 271 -5.11 -9.17 27.92
N GLU A 272 -5.49 -9.68 29.10
CA GLU A 272 -6.69 -10.49 29.31
C GLU A 272 -7.96 -9.72 28.92
#